data_AF-A0A660MYB3-F1
#
_entry.id   AF-A0A660MYB3-F1
#
_cell.length_a   1.000
_cell.length_b   1.000
_cell.length_c   1.000
_cell.angle_alpha   90.00
_cell.angle_beta   90.00
_cell.angle_gamma   90.00
#
_symmetry.space_group_name_H-M   'P 1'
#
loop_
_entity.id
_entity.type
_entity.pdbx_description
1 polymer ?
#
loop_
_entity_poly.entity_id
_entity_poly.type
_entity_poly.pdbx_seq_one_letter_code
_entity_poly.pdbx_strand_id
1 'polypeptide(L)'
;MNPFPKILPVSMVIIIAIWLLFSHNEPEPDNRLSAAEQLLADRPPIDEASVAEWQRYQLPREEPIPRLPDETITHLHRHSFLSPWDVSAVIKEQAGPTYPDGYYKWRQFDCDKGWYNRLNESGSWQRAVSSHRRGSAKYIQGADYREKLEFDYICAKYAD
;
A
#
# COMPACT_ATOMS: atom_id res chain seq x y z
N MET A 1 12.87 -65.93 50.42
CA MET A 1 13.51 -65.50 49.15
C MET A 1 12.43 -64.96 48.25
N ASN A 2 12.31 -63.63 48.13
CA ASN A 2 11.39 -63.00 47.19
C ASN A 2 12.18 -62.63 45.92
N PRO A 3 11.74 -63.05 44.72
CA PRO A 3 12.45 -62.76 43.49
C PRO A 3 12.10 -61.33 43.07
N PHE A 4 13.03 -60.39 43.21
CA PHE A 4 12.92 -59.12 42.50
C PHE A 4 13.03 -59.41 41.00
N PRO A 5 12.00 -59.13 40.18
CA PRO A 5 12.11 -59.34 38.75
C PRO A 5 12.92 -58.18 38.15
N LYS A 6 13.81 -58.53 37.23
CA LYS A 6 14.76 -57.68 36.49
C LYS A 6 14.04 -56.72 35.51
N ILE A 7 13.08 -55.91 35.97
CA ILE A 7 12.24 -55.04 35.13
C ILE A 7 12.75 -53.57 35.11
N LEU A 8 13.68 -53.20 36.00
CA LEU A 8 14.23 -51.85 36.02
C LEU A 8 15.09 -51.43 34.81
N PRO A 9 15.94 -52.26 34.17
CA PRO A 9 16.85 -51.75 33.15
C PRO A 9 16.16 -51.44 31.81
N VAL A 10 15.08 -52.17 31.46
CA VAL A 10 14.37 -51.96 30.19
C VAL A 10 13.58 -50.65 30.20
N SER A 11 12.95 -50.34 31.33
CA SER A 11 12.13 -49.13 31.47
C SER A 11 12.96 -47.85 31.34
N MET A 12 14.19 -47.86 31.86
CA MET A 12 15.11 -46.71 31.78
C MET A 12 15.65 -46.48 30.36
N VAL A 13 15.92 -47.54 29.60
CA VAL A 13 16.34 -47.45 28.19
C VAL A 13 15.23 -46.84 27.33
N ILE A 14 13.97 -47.22 27.59
CA ILE A 14 12.82 -46.65 26.86
C ILE A 14 12.70 -45.14 27.11
N ILE A 15 12.86 -44.69 28.35
CA ILE A 15 12.76 -43.25 28.69
C ILE A 15 13.87 -42.46 27.99
N ILE A 16 15.10 -42.96 27.96
CA ILE A 16 16.23 -42.28 27.29
C ILE A 16 16.03 -42.26 25.77
N ALA A 17 15.52 -43.35 25.17
CA ALA A 17 15.22 -43.39 23.74
C ALA A 17 14.10 -42.41 23.37
N ILE A 18 13.06 -42.30 24.20
CA ILE A 18 11.99 -41.32 24.04
C ILE A 18 12.55 -39.90 24.16
N TRP A 19 13.41 -39.63 25.15
CA TRP A 19 14.02 -38.32 25.33
C TRP A 19 14.90 -37.90 24.14
N LEU A 20 15.70 -38.83 23.59
CA LEU A 20 16.51 -38.61 22.39
C LEU A 20 15.67 -38.39 21.12
N LEU A 21 14.53 -39.09 21.00
CA LEU A 21 13.56 -38.87 19.92
C LEU A 21 12.90 -37.49 19.99
N PHE A 22 12.71 -36.93 21.20
CA PHE A 22 12.14 -35.60 21.38
C PHE A 22 13.18 -34.46 21.38
N SER A 23 14.45 -34.72 21.70
CA SER A 23 15.52 -33.69 21.63
C SER A 23 15.97 -33.36 20.21
N HIS A 24 15.72 -34.25 19.24
CA HIS A 24 16.01 -34.01 17.81
C HIS A 24 14.83 -33.41 17.03
N ASN A 25 13.73 -33.09 17.71
CA ASN A 25 12.55 -32.45 17.13
C ASN A 25 12.44 -30.97 17.50
N GLU A 26 13.54 -30.28 17.83
CA GLU A 26 13.52 -28.82 17.72
C GLU A 26 13.31 -28.49 16.24
N PRO A 27 12.18 -27.85 15.86
CA PRO A 27 12.01 -27.42 14.48
C PRO A 27 13.15 -26.47 14.16
N GLU A 28 13.83 -26.76 13.05
CA GLU A 28 14.79 -25.87 12.42
C GLU A 28 14.21 -24.44 12.43
N PRO A 29 14.95 -23.42 12.88
CA PRO A 29 14.41 -22.06 12.96
C PRO A 29 13.87 -21.71 11.58
N ASP A 30 12.58 -21.39 11.53
CA ASP A 30 11.86 -21.12 10.29
C ASP A 30 12.47 -19.85 9.67
N ASN A 31 13.48 -20.04 8.81
CA ASN A 31 14.14 -18.97 8.06
C ASN A 31 13.25 -18.41 6.93
N ARG A 32 11.97 -18.80 6.90
CA ARG A 32 10.99 -18.16 6.03
C ARG A 32 10.74 -16.77 6.58
N LEU A 33 11.05 -15.77 5.76
CA LEU A 33 10.61 -14.39 5.95
C LEU A 33 9.18 -14.42 6.49
N SER A 34 8.95 -13.77 7.63
CA SER A 34 7.64 -13.65 8.25
C SER A 34 6.62 -13.15 7.22
N ALA A 35 5.33 -13.42 7.41
CA ALA A 35 4.30 -12.91 6.49
C ALA A 35 4.41 -11.39 6.25
N ALA A 36 4.90 -10.64 7.26
CA ALA A 36 5.20 -9.21 7.13
C ALA A 36 6.42 -8.94 6.22
N GLU A 37 7.48 -9.73 6.32
CA GLU A 37 8.66 -9.65 5.45
C GLU A 37 8.37 -10.14 4.02
N GLN A 38 7.49 -11.13 3.84
CA GLN A 38 6.97 -11.54 2.51
C GLN A 38 6.09 -10.43 1.91
N LEU A 39 5.23 -9.79 2.71
CA LEU A 39 4.47 -8.62 2.29
C LEU A 39 5.34 -7.40 1.96
N LEU A 40 6.53 -7.29 2.56
CA LEU A 40 7.53 -6.28 2.21
C LEU A 40 8.30 -6.67 0.94
N ALA A 41 8.56 -7.97 0.72
CA ALA A 41 9.25 -8.50 -0.45
C ALA A 41 8.39 -8.52 -1.73
N ASP A 42 7.07 -8.68 -1.59
CA ASP A 42 6.12 -8.70 -2.72
C ASP A 42 5.69 -7.29 -3.19
N ARG A 43 6.25 -6.22 -2.63
CA ARG A 43 5.98 -4.86 -3.13
C ARG A 43 6.75 -4.65 -4.43
N PRO A 44 6.07 -4.19 -5.51
CA PRO A 44 6.76 -3.78 -6.71
C PRO A 44 7.87 -2.77 -6.36
N PRO A 45 9.04 -2.87 -6.99
CA PRO A 45 10.10 -1.90 -6.76
C PRO A 45 9.62 -0.50 -7.13
N ILE A 46 10.22 0.51 -6.50
CA ILE A 46 9.95 1.90 -6.83
C ILE A 46 10.54 2.18 -8.22
N ASP A 47 9.70 2.52 -9.19
CA ASP A 47 10.13 3.17 -10.43
C ASP A 47 10.69 4.57 -10.15
N GLU A 48 12.03 4.67 -10.13
CA GLU A 48 12.76 5.90 -9.88
C GLU A 48 12.44 7.00 -10.89
N ALA A 49 12.14 6.65 -12.15
CA ALA A 49 11.83 7.61 -13.19
C ALA A 49 10.50 8.32 -12.91
N SER A 50 9.43 7.57 -12.60
CA SER A 50 8.14 8.16 -12.22
C SER A 50 8.25 9.01 -10.95
N VAL A 51 9.01 8.55 -9.95
CA VAL A 51 9.23 9.31 -8.72
C VAL A 51 9.98 10.61 -9.00
N ALA A 52 11.08 10.56 -9.77
CA ALA A 52 11.86 11.75 -10.11
C ALA A 52 11.05 12.75 -10.95
N GLU A 53 10.19 12.26 -11.85
CA GLU A 53 9.24 13.11 -12.56
C GLU A 53 8.31 13.82 -11.58
N TRP A 54 7.62 13.06 -10.73
CA TRP A 54 6.62 13.59 -9.80
C TRP A 54 7.20 14.48 -8.71
N GLN A 55 8.44 14.27 -8.30
CA GLN A 55 9.15 15.13 -7.35
C GLN A 55 9.16 16.60 -7.79
N ARG A 56 9.17 16.87 -9.10
CA ARG A 56 9.16 18.24 -9.66
C ARG A 56 7.80 18.93 -9.55
N TYR A 57 6.74 18.15 -9.33
CA TYR A 57 5.36 18.61 -9.24
C TYR A 57 4.89 18.74 -7.78
N GLN A 58 5.79 18.59 -6.81
CA GLN A 58 5.49 18.77 -5.41
C GLN A 58 5.07 20.21 -5.13
N LEU A 59 3.95 20.38 -4.43
CA LEU A 59 3.51 21.71 -4.01
C LEU A 59 4.43 22.24 -2.89
N PRO A 60 4.70 23.56 -2.84
CA PRO A 60 5.48 24.16 -1.76
C PRO A 60 4.87 23.93 -0.36
N ARG A 61 3.55 23.74 -0.30
CA ARG A 61 2.76 23.37 0.89
C ARG A 61 1.64 22.44 0.47
N GLU A 62 1.35 21.43 1.29
CA GLU A 62 0.17 20.58 1.10
C GLU A 62 -1.09 21.46 1.11
N GLU A 63 -1.96 21.29 0.12
CA GLU A 63 -3.12 22.14 -0.07
C GLU A 63 -4.41 21.41 0.31
N PRO A 64 -5.21 21.90 1.27
CA PRO A 64 -6.45 21.22 1.67
C PRO A 64 -7.51 21.28 0.58
N ILE A 65 -8.27 20.19 0.43
CA ILE A 65 -9.43 20.16 -0.47
C ILE A 65 -10.68 20.61 0.31
N PRO A 66 -11.39 21.67 -0.11
CA PRO A 66 -12.60 22.12 0.57
C PRO A 66 -13.64 21.01 0.67
N ARG A 67 -14.28 20.89 1.85
CA ARG A 67 -15.27 19.85 2.19
C ARG A 67 -14.70 18.43 2.32
N LEU A 68 -13.38 18.25 2.21
CA LEU A 68 -12.64 17.03 2.51
C LEU A 68 -11.52 17.35 3.52
N PRO A 69 -11.84 17.55 4.81
CA PRO A 69 -10.88 18.08 5.80
C PRO A 69 -9.70 17.15 6.10
N ASP A 70 -9.84 15.88 5.75
CA ASP A 70 -8.83 14.84 5.85
C ASP A 70 -8.02 14.66 4.56
N GLU A 71 -8.24 15.49 3.53
CA GLU A 71 -7.51 15.37 2.27
C GLU A 71 -6.73 16.62 1.91
N THR A 72 -5.53 16.39 1.39
CA THR A 72 -4.64 17.44 0.89
C THR A 72 -4.02 17.04 -0.43
N ILE A 73 -3.85 18.00 -1.34
CA ILE A 73 -3.07 17.83 -2.57
C ILE A 73 -1.60 18.02 -2.20
N THR A 74 -0.78 17.04 -2.58
CA THR A 74 0.67 17.03 -2.30
C THR A 74 1.49 17.32 -3.55
N HIS A 75 1.02 16.81 -4.69
CA HIS A 75 1.65 17.01 -5.98
C HIS A 75 0.59 17.30 -7.04
N LEU A 76 0.91 18.18 -7.99
CA LEU A 76 0.01 18.61 -9.04
C LEU A 76 0.76 18.82 -10.34
N HIS A 77 0.36 18.09 -11.37
CA HIS A 77 0.87 18.25 -12.73
C HIS A 77 -0.26 18.69 -13.64
N ARG A 78 -0.15 19.90 -14.20
CA ARG A 78 -1.02 20.38 -15.27
C ARG A 78 -0.43 19.94 -16.60
N HIS A 79 -1.20 19.19 -17.38
CA HIS A 79 -0.72 18.67 -18.64
C HIS A 79 -0.85 19.70 -19.75
N SER A 80 -0.03 19.57 -20.78
CA SER A 80 -0.21 20.33 -22.01
C SER A 80 -1.42 19.83 -22.81
N PHE A 81 -1.91 20.63 -23.75
CA PHE A 81 -3.02 20.32 -24.67
C PHE A 81 -2.87 19.02 -25.50
N LEU A 82 -1.67 18.42 -25.55
CA LEU A 82 -1.42 17.14 -26.22
C LEU A 82 -1.82 15.93 -25.37
N SER A 83 -2.06 16.13 -24.07
CA SER A 83 -2.53 15.08 -23.16
C SER A 83 -4.05 14.95 -23.26
N PRO A 84 -4.60 13.72 -23.18
CA PRO A 84 -6.04 13.52 -23.03
C PRO A 84 -6.57 13.92 -21.63
N TRP A 85 -5.69 14.20 -20.68
CA TRP A 85 -6.00 14.65 -19.32
C TRP A 85 -5.53 16.08 -19.12
N ASP A 86 -6.29 16.88 -18.38
CA ASP A 86 -5.95 18.28 -18.07
C ASP A 86 -5.03 18.35 -16.85
N VAL A 87 -5.33 17.57 -15.82
CA VAL A 87 -4.60 17.61 -14.54
C VAL A 87 -4.35 16.20 -14.01
N SER A 88 -3.18 15.96 -13.44
CA SER A 88 -2.92 14.83 -12.53
C SER A 88 -2.61 15.37 -11.14
N ALA A 89 -3.12 14.69 -10.10
CA ALA A 89 -2.83 15.05 -8.72
C ALA A 89 -2.49 13.83 -7.87
N VAL A 90 -1.61 14.02 -6.90
CA VAL A 90 -1.41 13.08 -5.79
C VAL A 90 -2.03 13.69 -4.54
N ILE A 91 -3.07 13.03 -4.04
CA ILE A 91 -3.88 13.47 -2.89
C ILE A 91 -3.54 12.58 -1.71
N LYS A 92 -3.18 13.18 -0.58
CA LYS A 92 -2.96 12.50 0.69
C LYS A 92 -4.22 12.59 1.52
N GLU A 93 -4.78 11.44 1.82
CA GLU A 93 -5.77 11.23 2.87
C GLU A 93 -5.03 11.02 4.20
N GLN A 94 -5.38 11.80 5.22
CA GLN A 94 -4.75 11.74 6.53
C GLN A 94 -5.04 10.39 7.20
N ALA A 95 -4.23 10.08 8.22
CA ALA A 95 -4.36 8.88 9.02
C ALA A 95 -5.80 8.64 9.50
N GLY A 96 -6.29 7.42 9.25
CA GLY A 96 -7.62 6.98 9.66
C GLY A 96 -7.58 5.53 10.15
N PRO A 97 -8.72 5.00 10.65
CA PRO A 97 -8.79 3.63 11.17
C PRO A 97 -8.39 2.57 10.13
N THR A 98 -8.66 2.81 8.85
CA THR A 98 -8.33 1.91 7.74
C THR A 98 -6.86 2.01 7.31
N TYR A 99 -6.29 3.22 7.36
CA TYR A 99 -4.91 3.50 6.96
C TYR A 99 -4.25 4.38 8.05
N PRO A 100 -3.63 3.76 9.07
CA PRO A 100 -3.12 4.47 10.24
C PRO A 100 -2.03 5.50 9.94
N ASP A 101 -1.31 5.35 8.83
CA ASP A 101 -0.25 6.26 8.40
C ASP A 101 -0.72 7.26 7.32
N GLY A 102 -2.02 7.26 7.04
CA GLY A 102 -2.61 7.94 5.88
C GLY A 102 -2.38 7.17 4.59
N TYR A 103 -2.90 7.71 3.50
CA TYR A 103 -2.87 7.04 2.20
C TYR A 103 -2.83 8.05 1.05
N TYR A 104 -2.10 7.73 -0.01
CA TYR A 104 -1.88 8.59 -1.15
C TYR A 104 -2.61 8.04 -2.37
N LYS A 105 -3.43 8.88 -2.97
CA LYS A 105 -4.25 8.60 -4.16
C LYS A 105 -3.66 9.34 -5.35
N TRP A 106 -3.31 8.61 -6.40
CA TRP A 106 -2.93 9.21 -7.67
C TRP A 106 -4.13 9.22 -8.62
N ARG A 107 -4.51 10.43 -9.05
CA ARG A 107 -5.67 10.70 -9.90
C ARG A 107 -5.28 11.46 -11.17
N GLN A 108 -6.07 11.27 -12.22
CA GLN A 108 -6.07 12.11 -13.42
C GLN A 108 -7.48 12.62 -13.69
N PHE A 109 -7.57 13.82 -14.25
CA PHE A 109 -8.80 14.56 -14.46
C PHE A 109 -8.81 15.08 -15.90
N ASP A 110 -9.88 14.76 -16.63
CA ASP A 110 -10.28 15.38 -17.89
C ASP A 110 -11.55 16.18 -17.55
N CYS A 111 -11.32 17.43 -17.22
CA CYS A 111 -12.23 18.38 -16.61
C CYS A 111 -13.33 18.79 -17.57
N ASP A 112 -12.98 18.97 -18.85
CA ASP A 112 -13.93 19.31 -19.91
C ASP A 112 -14.91 18.17 -20.19
N LYS A 113 -14.39 16.93 -20.21
CA LYS A 113 -15.23 15.76 -20.55
C LYS A 113 -15.85 15.10 -19.33
N GLY A 114 -15.55 15.54 -18.11
CA GLY A 114 -16.11 14.95 -16.88
C GLY A 114 -15.56 13.56 -16.58
N TRP A 115 -14.33 13.24 -16.99
CA TRP A 115 -13.70 11.95 -16.72
C TRP A 115 -12.64 12.08 -15.63
N TYR A 116 -12.58 11.07 -14.77
CA TYR A 116 -11.51 10.94 -13.80
C TYR A 116 -10.96 9.52 -13.81
N ASN A 117 -9.68 9.36 -13.45
CA ASN A 117 -9.02 8.07 -13.43
C ASN A 117 -8.38 7.79 -12.07
N ARG A 118 -8.67 6.61 -11.50
CA ARG A 118 -8.06 6.10 -10.27
C ARG A 118 -6.79 5.32 -10.60
N LEU A 119 -5.66 5.99 -10.85
CA LEU A 119 -4.45 5.31 -11.30
C LEU A 119 -3.91 4.35 -10.25
N ASN A 120 -3.60 4.86 -9.06
CA ASN A 120 -3.03 4.04 -8.02
C ASN A 120 -3.21 4.68 -6.66
N GLU A 121 -2.93 3.89 -5.63
CA GLU A 121 -3.29 4.17 -4.26
C GLU A 121 -2.26 3.44 -3.38
N SER A 122 -1.60 4.15 -2.46
CA SER A 122 -0.54 3.55 -1.62
C SER A 122 -0.25 4.31 -0.33
N GLY A 123 0.35 3.63 0.65
CA GLY A 123 0.75 4.24 1.93
C GLY A 123 1.91 5.24 1.83
N SER A 124 2.49 5.45 0.64
CA SER A 124 3.43 6.55 0.40
C SER A 124 3.26 7.12 -1.01
N TRP A 125 3.53 8.42 -1.17
CA TRP A 125 3.38 9.09 -2.46
C TRP A 125 4.30 8.47 -3.53
N GLN A 126 5.54 8.08 -3.16
CA GLN A 126 6.45 7.43 -4.10
C GLN A 126 5.79 6.17 -4.67
N ARG A 127 5.24 5.31 -3.80
CA ARG A 127 4.59 4.07 -4.24
C ARG A 127 3.32 4.31 -5.05
N ALA A 128 2.56 5.35 -4.71
CA ALA A 128 1.39 5.74 -5.49
C ALA A 128 1.80 6.04 -6.94
N VAL A 129 2.90 6.75 -7.17
CA VAL A 129 3.36 7.08 -8.54
C VAL A 129 4.27 6.02 -9.16
N SER A 130 4.88 5.12 -8.38
CA SER A 130 5.98 4.24 -8.81
C SER A 130 5.58 2.85 -9.32
N SER A 131 4.31 2.57 -9.55
CA SER A 131 3.86 1.26 -10.06
C SER A 131 2.57 1.46 -10.86
N HIS A 132 2.74 2.02 -12.05
CA HIS A 132 1.71 2.44 -13.01
C HIS A 132 0.67 1.32 -13.29
N ARG A 133 -0.27 1.11 -12.37
CA ARG A 133 -1.53 0.42 -12.67
C ARG A 133 -2.35 1.43 -13.45
N ARG A 134 -2.70 1.12 -14.70
CA ARG A 134 -3.69 1.93 -15.41
C ARG A 134 -5.00 1.73 -14.68
N GLY A 135 -5.36 2.72 -13.89
CA GLY A 135 -6.67 2.83 -13.28
C GLY A 135 -7.78 2.62 -14.30
N SER A 136 -8.96 2.25 -13.80
CA SER A 136 -10.16 2.35 -14.62
C SER A 136 -10.57 3.82 -14.67
N ALA A 137 -10.53 4.40 -15.88
CA ALA A 137 -11.16 5.68 -16.14
C ALA A 137 -12.67 5.52 -15.91
N LYS A 138 -13.26 6.47 -15.18
CA LYS A 138 -14.67 6.47 -14.82
C LYS A 138 -15.26 7.84 -15.13
N TYR A 139 -16.52 7.82 -15.55
CA TYR A 139 -17.29 9.05 -15.72
C TYR A 139 -17.69 9.60 -14.35
N ILE A 140 -17.48 10.89 -14.11
CA ILE A 140 -17.61 11.48 -12.77
C ILE A 140 -19.02 11.37 -12.20
N GLN A 141 -20.06 11.30 -13.05
CA GLN A 141 -21.44 11.11 -12.58
C GLN A 141 -21.63 9.81 -11.79
N GLY A 142 -20.89 8.76 -12.13
CA GLY A 142 -20.89 7.47 -11.44
C GLY A 142 -19.91 7.36 -10.26
N ALA A 143 -19.16 8.43 -9.97
CA ALA A 143 -18.21 8.46 -8.86
C ALA A 143 -18.91 8.63 -7.51
N ASP A 144 -18.21 8.26 -6.44
CA ASP A 144 -18.68 8.52 -5.09
C ASP A 144 -18.62 10.01 -4.74
N TYR A 145 -19.20 10.36 -3.60
CA TYR A 145 -19.31 11.76 -3.19
C TYR A 145 -17.95 12.42 -2.95
N ARG A 146 -16.97 11.71 -2.40
CA ARG A 146 -15.63 12.28 -2.15
C ARG A 146 -14.93 12.57 -3.46
N GLU A 147 -14.96 11.65 -4.40
CA GLU A 147 -14.32 11.83 -5.70
C GLU A 147 -14.93 12.95 -6.53
N LYS A 148 -16.24 13.16 -6.42
CA LYS A 148 -16.90 14.32 -7.02
C LYS A 148 -16.35 15.62 -6.45
N LEU A 149 -16.16 15.70 -5.13
CA LEU A 149 -15.56 16.86 -4.48
C LEU A 149 -14.10 17.08 -4.88
N GLU A 150 -13.30 16.02 -4.99
CA GLU A 150 -11.93 16.07 -5.52
C GLU A 150 -11.93 16.65 -6.95
N PHE A 151 -12.75 16.09 -7.82
CA PHE A 151 -12.87 16.49 -9.22
C PHE A 151 -13.30 17.96 -9.34
N ASP A 152 -14.40 18.34 -8.69
CA ASP A 152 -14.95 19.70 -8.77
C ASP A 152 -13.91 20.73 -8.35
N TYR A 153 -13.19 20.48 -7.24
CA TYR A 153 -12.20 21.41 -6.73
C TYR A 153 -10.96 21.51 -7.63
N ILE A 154 -10.39 20.36 -8.00
CA ILE A 154 -9.16 20.31 -8.78
C ILE A 154 -9.38 20.90 -10.17
N CYS A 155 -10.49 20.54 -10.82
CA CYS A 155 -10.83 21.06 -12.13
C CYS A 155 -11.11 22.57 -12.08
N ALA A 156 -11.91 23.05 -11.12
CA ALA A 156 -12.22 24.47 -11.03
C ALA A 156 -11.00 25.36 -10.72
N LYS A 157 -9.95 24.80 -10.09
CA LYS A 157 -8.78 25.58 -9.68
C LYS A 157 -7.58 25.44 -10.63
N TYR A 158 -7.44 24.30 -11.31
CA TYR A 158 -6.18 23.94 -11.97
C TYR A 158 -6.30 23.55 -13.45
N ALA A 159 -7.52 23.41 -13.99
CA ALA A 159 -7.70 23.11 -15.41
C ALA A 159 -7.37 24.31 -16.32
N ASP A 160 -7.46 25.53 -15.79
CA ASP A 160 -7.14 26.79 -16.50
C ASP A 160 -5.66 27.21 -16.37
#